data_AF-A0A7V6PY33-F1
#
_entry.id   AF-A0A7V6PY33-F1
#
_cell.length_a   1.000
_cell.length_b   1.000
_cell.length_c   1.000
_cell.angle_alpha   90.00
_cell.angle_beta   90.00
_cell.angle_gamma   90.00
#
_symmetry.space_group_name_H-M   'P 1'
#
loop_
_entity.id
_entity.type
_entity.pdbx_description
1 polymer ?
#
loop_
_entity_poly.entity_id
_entity_poly.type
_entity_poly.pdbx_seq_one_letter_code
_entity_poly.pdbx_strand_id
1 'polypeptide(L)'
;QNPKCEFVAVPYPVINKGDVPEFGQYSSMLRPSYSAHITSANKYLKETTMLLDYAYSEEGNLLYNFGIEGDSYVMVDGYPKYTDKILKSPEGMSNALGIYVFSGPFATDPRYFEQTLTNPAQKEAIKIWSNTRAKEHKLPPLTPATEDSNRLASIMNEVNTYVDEMFLRFIIGQESIENFDIYIDTLKKMGIEEAIAIQQKALDEFNRR
;
A
#
# COMPACT_ATOMS: atom_id res chain seq x y z
N GLN A 1 -17.26 -27.75 2.45
CA GLN A 1 -16.86 -26.80 1.40
C GLN A 1 -17.12 -27.45 0.05
N ASN A 2 -17.62 -26.71 -0.94
CA ASN A 2 -17.82 -27.23 -2.30
C ASN A 2 -16.46 -27.21 -3.05
N PRO A 3 -15.88 -28.38 -3.40
CA PRO A 3 -14.56 -28.44 -4.04
C PRO A 3 -14.54 -27.87 -5.47
N LYS A 4 -15.69 -27.49 -6.02
CA LYS A 4 -15.84 -26.84 -7.34
C LYS A 4 -16.05 -25.32 -7.24
N CYS A 5 -16.10 -24.76 -6.04
CA CYS A 5 -16.26 -23.31 -5.87
C CYS A 5 -14.91 -22.63 -6.17
N GLU A 6 -14.90 -21.74 -7.16
CA GLU A 6 -13.73 -20.96 -7.56
C GLU A 6 -14.03 -19.47 -7.39
N PHE A 7 -13.08 -18.74 -6.83
CA PHE A 7 -13.13 -17.29 -6.73
C PHE A 7 -12.18 -16.71 -7.77
N VAL A 8 -12.71 -15.85 -8.64
CA VAL A 8 -11.97 -15.20 -9.72
C VAL A 8 -12.06 -13.69 -9.58
N ALA A 9 -11.04 -12.99 -10.09
CA ALA A 9 -11.08 -11.54 -10.13
C ALA A 9 -12.05 -11.04 -11.19
N VAL A 10 -12.74 -9.94 -10.86
CA VAL A 10 -13.54 -9.15 -11.79
C VAL A 10 -12.93 -7.75 -11.90
N PRO A 11 -12.98 -7.10 -13.08
CA PRO A 11 -12.47 -5.75 -13.24
C PRO A 11 -13.26 -4.75 -12.39
N TYR A 12 -12.64 -3.61 -12.08
CA TYR A 12 -13.35 -2.48 -11.47
C TYR A 12 -14.49 -2.01 -12.38
N PRO A 13 -15.62 -1.55 -11.80
CA PRO A 13 -16.75 -1.07 -12.59
C PRO A 13 -16.39 0.20 -13.36
N VAL A 14 -17.00 0.35 -14.54
CA VAL A 14 -16.89 1.53 -15.41
C VAL A 14 -18.27 2.02 -15.81
N ILE A 15 -18.38 3.32 -16.09
CA ILE A 15 -19.65 3.94 -16.50
C ILE A 15 -20.06 3.44 -17.90
N ASN A 16 -19.15 3.53 -18.88
CA ASN A 16 -19.41 3.06 -20.23
C ASN A 16 -18.65 1.78 -20.53
N LYS A 17 -19.29 0.89 -21.30
CA LYS A 17 -18.69 -0.36 -21.72
C LYS A 17 -17.44 -0.10 -22.58
N GLY A 18 -16.31 -0.69 -22.17
CA GLY A 18 -15.04 -0.58 -22.88
C GLY A 18 -14.10 0.48 -22.31
N ASP A 19 -14.57 1.31 -21.38
CA ASP A 19 -13.70 2.26 -20.67
C ASP A 19 -12.69 1.51 -19.78
N VAL A 20 -11.56 2.16 -19.54
CA VAL A 20 -10.59 1.73 -18.52
C VAL A 20 -11.01 2.33 -17.19
N PRO A 21 -11.04 1.57 -16.08
CA PRO A 21 -11.38 2.13 -14.78
C PRO A 21 -10.46 3.28 -14.40
N GLU A 22 -11.05 4.44 -14.07
CA GLU A 22 -10.29 5.62 -13.63
C GLU A 22 -9.65 5.37 -12.25
N PHE A 23 -10.36 4.66 -11.37
CA PHE A 23 -9.89 4.33 -10.02
C PHE A 23 -9.74 2.83 -9.83
N GLY A 24 -8.95 2.45 -8.84
CA GLY A 24 -8.65 1.07 -8.51
C GLY A 24 -7.55 0.97 -7.47
N GLN A 25 -7.12 -0.25 -7.17
CA GLN A 25 -6.02 -0.47 -6.24
C GLN A 25 -4.69 -0.12 -6.90
N TYR A 26 -4.06 0.93 -6.38
CA TYR A 26 -2.70 1.31 -6.74
C TYR A 26 -1.91 1.63 -5.48
N SER A 27 -0.76 0.98 -5.30
CA SER A 27 0.20 1.28 -4.24
C SER A 27 1.34 2.11 -4.82
N SER A 28 1.77 3.14 -4.08
CA SER A 28 2.99 3.83 -4.45
C SER A 28 4.18 2.88 -4.26
N MET A 29 5.22 3.05 -5.08
CA MET A 29 6.48 2.32 -4.93
C MET A 29 7.14 2.65 -3.59
N LEU A 30 7.01 3.90 -3.13
CA LEU A 30 7.40 4.30 -1.78
C LEU A 30 6.22 4.05 -0.84
N ARG A 31 6.42 3.19 0.16
CA ARG A 31 5.42 2.88 1.19
C ARG A 31 5.93 3.37 2.56
N PRO A 32 5.57 4.60 2.98
CA PRO A 32 6.06 5.17 4.23
C PRO A 32 5.76 4.31 5.46
N SER A 33 4.67 3.53 5.46
CA SER A 33 4.30 2.62 6.55
C SER A 33 5.29 1.45 6.78
N TYR A 34 6.20 1.21 5.84
CA TYR A 34 7.26 0.19 5.97
C TYR A 34 8.65 0.83 6.09
N SER A 35 8.74 2.12 6.44
CA SER A 35 10.01 2.81 6.67
C SER A 35 10.57 2.53 8.07
N ALA A 36 11.88 2.70 8.23
CA ALA A 36 12.54 2.70 9.52
C ALA A 36 12.92 4.12 9.94
N HIS A 37 12.89 4.36 11.25
CA HIS A 37 13.31 5.62 11.86
C HIS A 37 14.40 5.32 12.89
N ILE A 38 15.47 6.11 12.89
CA ILE A 38 16.54 6.02 13.89
C ILE A 38 16.25 7.05 14.99
N THR A 39 16.13 6.59 16.22
CA THR A 39 15.84 7.48 17.36
C THR A 39 17.06 8.31 17.76
N SER A 40 16.83 9.49 18.33
CA SER A 40 17.90 10.37 18.84
C SER A 40 18.70 9.76 20.00
N ALA A 41 18.18 8.71 20.64
CA ALA A 41 18.87 7.98 21.71
C ALA A 41 19.88 6.94 21.21
N ASN A 42 19.91 6.64 19.90
CA ASN A 42 20.79 5.62 19.34
C ASN A 42 22.26 6.06 19.39
N LYS A 43 23.10 5.29 20.08
CA LYS A 43 24.54 5.54 20.23
C LYS A 43 25.41 4.96 19.11
N TYR A 44 24.81 4.18 18.21
CA TYR A 44 25.45 3.41 17.14
C TYR A 44 24.86 3.79 15.77
N LEU A 45 24.87 5.08 15.47
CA LEU A 45 24.25 5.62 14.26
C LEU A 45 24.85 5.01 12.98
N LYS A 46 26.17 4.86 12.93
CA LYS A 46 26.88 4.30 11.78
C LYS A 46 26.48 2.85 11.53
N GLU A 47 26.56 2.02 12.55
CA GLU A 47 26.25 0.59 12.49
C GLU A 47 24.79 0.34 12.14
N THR A 48 23.89 1.13 12.75
CA THR A 48 22.45 1.04 12.45
C THR A 48 22.17 1.41 10.99
N THR A 49 22.84 2.45 10.48
CA THR A 49 22.69 2.86 9.08
C THR A 49 23.24 1.79 8.14
N MET A 50 24.40 1.19 8.46
CA MET A 50 24.97 0.09 7.69
C MET A 50 24.05 -1.14 7.64
N LEU A 51 23.37 -1.47 8.74
CA LEU A 51 22.39 -2.56 8.75
C LEU A 51 21.18 -2.27 7.86
N LEU A 52 20.68 -1.03 7.87
CA LEU A 52 19.57 -0.63 6.99
C LEU A 52 20.00 -0.64 5.51
N ASP A 53 21.22 -0.18 5.22
CA ASP A 53 21.80 -0.17 3.87
C ASP A 53 22.07 -1.59 3.35
N TYR A 54 22.50 -2.52 4.22
CA TYR A 54 22.74 -3.91 3.87
C TYR A 54 21.51 -4.57 3.21
N ALA A 55 20.29 -4.24 3.64
CA ALA A 55 19.06 -4.77 3.05
C ALA A 55 18.85 -4.40 1.57
N TYR A 56 19.58 -3.39 1.07
CA TYR A 56 19.58 -2.97 -0.34
C TYR A 56 20.79 -3.49 -1.12
N SER A 57 21.76 -4.14 -0.47
CA SER A 57 22.80 -4.89 -1.16
C SER A 57 22.23 -6.15 -1.81
N GLU A 58 22.93 -6.75 -2.76
CA GLU A 58 22.50 -8.01 -3.39
C GLU A 58 22.33 -9.15 -2.36
N GLU A 59 23.32 -9.30 -1.48
CA GLU A 59 23.31 -10.33 -0.43
C GLU A 59 22.16 -10.10 0.57
N GLY A 60 22.02 -8.88 1.08
CA GLY A 60 20.95 -8.56 2.02
C GLY A 60 19.57 -8.61 1.37
N ASN A 61 19.43 -8.22 0.10
CA ASN A 61 18.17 -8.37 -0.63
C ASN A 61 17.75 -9.84 -0.73
N LEU A 62 18.70 -10.73 -1.04
CA LEU A 62 18.46 -12.17 -1.08
C LEU A 62 18.09 -12.72 0.31
N LEU A 63 18.83 -12.33 1.34
CA LEU A 63 18.53 -12.73 2.72
C LEU A 63 17.12 -12.30 3.14
N TYR A 64 16.76 -11.04 2.89
CA TYR A 64 15.51 -10.47 3.38
C TYR A 64 14.29 -10.99 2.61
N ASN A 65 14.45 -11.32 1.32
CA ASN A 65 13.36 -11.86 0.50
C ASN A 65 13.27 -13.39 0.51
N PHE A 66 14.39 -14.11 0.63
CA PHE A 66 14.43 -15.57 0.46
C PHE A 66 14.96 -16.35 1.66
N GLY A 67 15.58 -15.68 2.64
CA GLY A 67 16.13 -16.28 3.85
C GLY A 67 17.56 -16.79 3.67
N ILE A 68 17.84 -18.02 4.10
CA ILE A 68 19.19 -18.59 4.15
C ILE A 68 19.43 -19.49 2.94
N GLU A 69 20.50 -19.21 2.18
CA GLU A 69 20.90 -20.05 1.04
C GLU A 69 21.31 -21.46 1.51
N GLY A 70 20.86 -22.49 0.78
CA GLY A 70 21.03 -23.89 1.14
C GLY A 70 19.98 -24.43 2.12
N ASP A 71 19.17 -23.56 2.74
CA ASP A 71 18.09 -23.95 3.68
C ASP A 71 16.70 -23.56 3.16
N SER A 72 16.39 -22.26 3.13
CA SER A 72 15.09 -21.78 2.66
C SER A 72 15.05 -21.55 1.15
N TYR A 73 16.19 -21.26 0.52
CA TYR A 73 16.31 -21.17 -0.93
C TYR A 73 17.66 -21.69 -1.42
N VAL A 74 17.78 -21.94 -2.73
CA VAL A 74 19.04 -22.25 -3.42
C VAL A 74 19.15 -21.44 -4.70
N MET A 75 20.37 -21.08 -5.10
CA MET A 75 20.61 -20.45 -6.39
C MET A 75 20.64 -21.49 -7.52
N VAL A 76 19.81 -21.29 -8.55
CA VAL A 76 19.77 -22.12 -9.75
C VAL A 76 19.87 -21.18 -10.95
N ASP A 77 20.97 -21.24 -11.70
CA ASP A 77 21.21 -20.41 -12.89
C ASP A 77 20.99 -18.91 -12.65
N GLY A 78 21.44 -18.40 -11.49
CA GLY A 78 21.26 -17.00 -11.09
C GLY A 78 19.88 -16.65 -10.54
N TYR A 79 19.00 -17.64 -10.36
CA TYR A 79 17.64 -17.45 -9.84
C TYR A 79 17.52 -18.04 -8.40
N PRO A 80 17.09 -17.26 -7.40
CA PRO A 80 16.83 -17.75 -6.04
C PRO A 80 15.54 -18.55 -6.02
N LYS A 81 15.66 -19.86 -5.84
CA LYS A 81 14.53 -20.78 -5.81
C LYS A 81 14.26 -21.25 -4.38
N TYR A 82 13.05 -21.01 -3.88
CA TYR A 82 12.64 -21.56 -2.60
C TYR A 82 12.73 -23.09 -2.59
N THR A 83 13.20 -23.64 -1.47
CA THR A 83 13.27 -25.10 -1.28
C THR A 83 11.88 -25.68 -0.97
N ASP A 84 11.77 -27.00 -1.04
CA ASP A 84 10.56 -27.72 -0.63
C ASP A 84 10.23 -27.49 0.85
N LYS A 85 11.22 -27.14 1.69
CA LYS A 85 11.01 -26.74 3.08
C LYS A 85 10.06 -25.55 3.19
N ILE A 86 10.13 -24.61 2.24
CA ILE A 86 9.23 -23.45 2.19
C ILE A 86 7.96 -23.80 1.41
N LEU A 87 8.11 -24.28 0.18
CA LEU A 87 6.97 -24.44 -0.75
C LEU A 87 6.00 -25.55 -0.34
N LYS A 88 6.50 -26.59 0.35
CA LYS A 88 5.73 -27.77 0.77
C LYS A 88 5.77 -27.95 2.30
N SER A 89 5.97 -26.85 3.04
CA SER A 89 5.98 -26.90 4.50
C SER A 89 4.69 -27.55 5.03
N PRO A 90 4.77 -28.52 5.96
CA PRO A 90 3.58 -29.14 6.55
C PRO A 90 2.76 -28.14 7.39
N GLU A 91 3.41 -27.10 7.92
CA GLU A 91 2.79 -25.97 8.63
C GLU A 91 2.12 -24.97 7.66
N GLY A 92 2.30 -25.16 6.35
CA GLY A 92 1.85 -24.24 5.30
C GLY A 92 2.94 -23.26 4.86
N MET A 93 2.94 -22.93 3.56
CA MET A 93 3.94 -22.04 2.95
C MET A 93 4.00 -20.68 3.64
N SER A 94 2.85 -20.06 3.95
CA SER A 94 2.80 -18.75 4.61
C SER A 94 3.48 -18.76 5.98
N ASN A 95 3.34 -19.84 6.75
CA ASN A 95 3.98 -19.98 8.06
C ASN A 95 5.50 -20.16 7.91
N ALA A 96 5.94 -20.95 6.93
CA ALA A 96 7.37 -21.07 6.64
C ALA A 96 7.99 -19.74 6.19
N LEU A 97 7.32 -19.00 5.30
CA LEU A 97 7.77 -17.67 4.86
C LEU A 97 7.88 -16.71 6.04
N GLY A 98 6.93 -16.73 6.99
CA GLY A 98 6.98 -15.88 8.19
C GLY A 98 8.17 -16.15 9.13
N ILE A 99 8.82 -17.31 9.03
CA ILE A 99 10.03 -17.65 9.78
C ILE A 99 11.29 -17.17 9.06
N TYR A 100 11.31 -17.26 7.73
CA TYR A 100 12.53 -17.13 6.93
C TYR A 100 12.65 -15.80 6.18
N VAL A 101 11.55 -15.12 5.93
CA VAL A 101 11.49 -13.90 5.11
C VAL A 101 11.23 -12.71 6.02
N PHE A 102 11.96 -11.62 5.80
CA PHE A 102 11.87 -10.44 6.64
C PHE A 102 10.67 -9.56 6.25
N SER A 103 10.22 -8.70 7.16
CA SER A 103 9.25 -7.64 6.89
C SER A 103 9.82 -6.31 7.41
N GLY A 104 9.96 -5.30 6.54
CA GLY A 104 10.63 -4.06 6.92
C GLY A 104 11.04 -3.17 5.74
N PRO A 105 11.99 -2.23 5.96
CA PRO A 105 12.35 -1.17 5.03
C PRO A 105 13.34 -1.64 3.95
N PHE A 106 12.94 -2.60 3.12
CA PHE A 106 13.76 -3.14 2.04
C PHE A 106 12.95 -3.27 0.75
N ALA A 107 13.64 -3.35 -0.38
CA ALA A 107 13.00 -3.58 -1.66
C ALA A 107 12.53 -5.04 -1.79
N THR A 108 11.23 -5.23 -1.97
CA THR A 108 10.68 -6.56 -2.26
C THR A 108 11.14 -7.03 -3.63
N ASP A 109 11.71 -8.23 -3.69
CA ASP A 109 12.12 -8.87 -4.94
C ASP A 109 10.90 -9.46 -5.66
N PRO A 110 10.63 -9.11 -6.94
CA PRO A 110 9.49 -9.67 -7.68
C PRO A 110 9.46 -11.20 -7.75
N ARG A 111 10.63 -11.86 -7.73
CA ARG A 111 10.78 -13.34 -7.78
C ARG A 111 10.19 -14.02 -6.54
N TYR A 112 9.98 -13.27 -5.45
CA TYR A 112 9.18 -13.71 -4.30
C TYR A 112 7.75 -14.06 -4.73
N PHE A 113 7.08 -13.13 -5.43
CA PHE A 113 5.67 -13.28 -5.83
C PHE A 113 5.51 -14.31 -6.94
N GLU A 114 6.48 -14.42 -7.85
CA GLU A 114 6.48 -15.44 -8.91
C GLU A 114 6.36 -16.87 -8.36
N GLN A 115 6.96 -17.11 -7.19
CA GLN A 115 7.01 -18.42 -6.52
C GLN A 115 5.89 -18.63 -5.50
N THR A 116 5.43 -17.57 -4.83
CA THR A 116 4.44 -17.67 -3.74
C THR A 116 2.99 -17.54 -4.19
N LEU A 117 2.74 -16.89 -5.34
CA LEU A 117 1.42 -16.85 -5.97
C LEU A 117 1.18 -18.12 -6.78
N THR A 118 0.75 -19.19 -6.12
CA THR A 118 0.62 -20.52 -6.72
C THR A 118 -0.69 -20.73 -7.48
N ASN A 119 -1.75 -19.98 -7.15
CA ASN A 119 -3.05 -20.13 -7.80
C ASN A 119 -3.11 -19.30 -9.11
N PRO A 120 -3.45 -19.90 -10.27
CA PRO A 120 -3.64 -19.18 -11.52
C PRO A 120 -4.59 -17.98 -11.41
N ALA A 121 -5.68 -18.10 -10.65
CA ALA A 121 -6.63 -17.02 -10.43
C ALA A 121 -6.00 -15.80 -9.74
N GLN A 122 -5.01 -16.01 -8.85
CA GLN A 122 -4.27 -14.91 -8.22
C GLN A 122 -3.37 -14.18 -9.23
N LYS A 123 -2.72 -14.93 -10.13
CA LYS A 123 -1.86 -14.34 -11.17
C LYS A 123 -2.68 -13.52 -12.17
N GLU A 124 -3.85 -14.01 -12.56
CA GLU A 124 -4.77 -13.27 -13.43
C GLU A 124 -5.39 -12.06 -12.72
N ALA A 125 -5.67 -12.16 -11.41
CA ALA A 125 -6.16 -11.04 -10.62
C ALA A 125 -5.23 -9.83 -10.67
N ILE A 126 -3.91 -10.03 -10.60
CA ILE A 126 -2.93 -8.94 -10.70
C ILE A 126 -3.06 -8.22 -12.04
N LYS A 127 -3.19 -8.94 -13.15
CA LYS A 127 -3.37 -8.33 -14.47
C LYS A 127 -4.69 -7.54 -14.56
N ILE A 128 -5.78 -8.11 -14.05
CA ILE A 128 -7.10 -7.50 -14.09
C ILE A 128 -7.15 -6.22 -13.23
N TRP A 129 -6.66 -6.28 -11.99
CA TRP A 129 -6.75 -5.17 -11.04
C TRP A 129 -5.67 -4.11 -11.23
N SER A 130 -4.55 -4.42 -11.89
CA SER A 130 -3.56 -3.41 -12.27
C SER A 130 -3.95 -2.62 -13.51
N ASN A 131 -4.88 -3.12 -14.33
CA ASN A 131 -5.36 -2.45 -15.54
C ASN A 131 -6.36 -1.32 -15.23
N THR A 132 -5.86 -0.23 -14.64
CA THR A 132 -6.64 0.96 -14.27
C THR A 132 -5.79 2.22 -14.47
N ARG A 133 -6.43 3.39 -14.51
CA ARG A 133 -5.76 4.70 -14.46
C ARG A 133 -5.54 5.21 -13.04
N ALA A 134 -5.67 4.36 -12.02
CA ALA A 134 -5.56 4.76 -10.62
C ALA A 134 -4.23 5.48 -10.28
N LYS A 135 -3.16 5.20 -11.03
CA LYS A 135 -1.88 5.90 -10.93
C LYS A 135 -1.98 7.39 -11.26
N GLU A 136 -2.81 7.76 -12.24
CA GLU A 136 -2.98 9.15 -12.71
C GLU A 136 -3.73 10.01 -11.68
N HIS A 137 -4.54 9.37 -10.84
CA HIS A 137 -5.40 10.04 -9.85
C HIS A 137 -4.85 9.98 -8.42
N LYS A 138 -3.65 9.43 -8.22
CA LYS A 138 -3.06 9.32 -6.87
C LYS A 138 -2.15 10.49 -6.58
N LEU A 139 -2.44 11.21 -5.50
CA LEU A 139 -1.54 12.26 -4.99
C LEU A 139 -0.17 11.67 -4.60
N PRO A 140 0.93 12.35 -4.94
CA PRO A 140 2.25 12.01 -4.42
C PRO A 140 2.29 12.20 -2.88
N PRO A 141 3.32 11.70 -2.18
CA PRO A 141 3.49 11.98 -0.76
C PRO A 141 3.75 13.47 -0.56
N LEU A 142 2.69 14.21 -0.23
CA LEU A 142 2.75 15.65 0.02
C LEU A 142 3.30 15.92 1.42
N THR A 143 4.14 16.95 1.55
CA THR A 143 4.65 17.42 2.85
C THR A 143 4.40 18.93 2.93
N PRO A 144 3.25 19.35 3.49
CA PRO A 144 2.98 20.77 3.70
C PRO A 144 3.99 21.40 4.66
N ALA A 145 4.10 22.73 4.64
CA ALA A 145 4.87 23.46 5.65
C ALA A 145 4.35 23.15 7.07
N THR A 146 5.17 23.35 8.10
CA THR A 146 4.81 22.98 9.50
C THR A 146 3.53 23.67 9.98
N GLU A 147 3.38 24.97 9.73
CA GLU A 147 2.19 25.73 10.12
C GLU A 147 0.94 25.23 9.37
N ASP A 148 1.06 25.03 8.06
CA ASP A 148 0.01 24.47 7.20
C ASP A 148 -0.37 23.05 7.66
N SER A 149 0.58 22.24 8.11
CA SER A 149 0.36 20.87 8.59
C SER A 149 -0.48 20.84 9.86
N ASN A 150 -0.20 21.72 10.83
CA ASN A 150 -0.98 21.81 12.06
C ASN A 150 -2.42 22.26 11.77
N ARG A 151 -2.58 23.25 10.88
CA ARG A 151 -3.90 23.75 10.50
C ARG A 151 -4.71 22.69 9.74
N LEU A 152 -4.08 22.01 8.78
CA LEU A 152 -4.67 20.89 8.06
C LEU A 152 -5.13 19.79 9.01
N ALA A 153 -4.28 19.38 9.96
CA ALA A 153 -4.64 18.35 10.94
C ALA A 153 -5.84 18.75 11.80
N SER A 154 -5.89 20.01 12.26
CA SER A 154 -7.03 20.52 13.04
C SER A 154 -8.35 20.44 12.25
N ILE A 155 -8.35 20.87 10.99
CA ILE A 155 -9.55 20.83 10.13
C ILE A 155 -9.97 19.38 9.87
N MET A 156 -9.02 18.54 9.47
CA MET A 156 -9.32 17.17 9.05
C MET A 156 -9.79 16.28 10.20
N ASN A 157 -9.40 16.53 11.44
CA ASN A 157 -9.89 15.77 12.60
C ASN A 157 -11.42 15.89 12.76
N GLU A 158 -11.95 17.12 12.67
CA GLU A 158 -13.38 17.36 12.76
C GLU A 158 -14.09 16.88 11.50
N VAL A 159 -13.55 17.21 10.32
CA VAL A 159 -14.10 16.81 9.02
C VAL A 159 -14.23 15.29 8.90
N ASN A 160 -13.18 14.53 9.22
CA ASN A 160 -13.20 13.07 9.08
C ASN A 160 -14.30 12.45 9.96
N THR A 161 -14.44 12.92 11.20
CA THR A 161 -15.49 12.45 12.11
C THR A 161 -16.88 12.67 11.51
N TYR A 162 -17.14 13.89 11.01
CA TYR A 162 -18.43 14.21 10.39
C TYR A 162 -18.68 13.43 9.09
N VAL A 163 -17.65 13.26 8.25
CA VAL A 163 -17.72 12.44 7.02
C VAL A 163 -18.09 11.01 7.34
N ASP A 164 -17.42 10.37 8.32
CA ASP A 164 -17.67 8.98 8.69
C ASP A 164 -19.09 8.78 9.24
N GLU A 165 -19.55 9.69 10.12
CA GLU A 165 -20.90 9.66 10.67
C GLU A 165 -21.97 9.82 9.59
N MET A 166 -21.82 10.82 8.72
CA MET A 166 -22.79 11.10 7.65
C MET A 166 -22.79 10.02 6.59
N PHE A 167 -21.61 9.50 6.21
CA PHE A 167 -21.50 8.36 5.30
C PHE A 167 -22.32 7.17 5.81
N LEU A 168 -22.14 6.79 7.08
CA LEU A 168 -22.92 5.71 7.67
C LEU A 168 -24.42 6.00 7.64
N ARG A 169 -24.84 7.22 8.03
CA ARG A 169 -26.25 7.63 8.05
C ARG A 169 -26.90 7.58 6.68
N PHE A 170 -26.21 8.04 5.63
CA PHE A 170 -26.69 7.95 4.25
C PHE A 170 -26.86 6.49 3.82
N ILE A 171 -25.88 5.62 4.11
CA ILE A 171 -25.92 4.21 3.72
C ILE A 171 -27.07 3.46 4.41
N ILE A 172 -27.32 3.71 5.69
CA ILE A 172 -28.40 3.05 6.44
C ILE A 172 -29.76 3.75 6.29
N GLY A 173 -29.82 4.83 5.50
CA GLY A 173 -31.05 5.58 5.24
C GLY A 173 -31.58 6.42 6.42
N GLN A 174 -30.74 6.70 7.42
CA GLN A 174 -31.07 7.64 8.50
C GLN A 174 -31.00 9.10 8.03
N GLU A 175 -30.21 9.37 7.00
CA GLU A 175 -30.16 10.65 6.31
C GLU A 175 -30.53 10.45 4.83
N SER A 176 -31.36 11.34 4.28
CA SER A 176 -31.76 11.27 2.86
C SER A 176 -30.60 11.74 1.98
N ILE A 177 -30.29 11.00 0.92
CA ILE A 177 -29.27 11.42 -0.05
C ILE A 177 -29.63 12.74 -0.75
N GLU A 178 -30.90 13.14 -0.75
CA GLU A 178 -31.35 14.45 -1.23
C GLU A 178 -30.72 15.62 -0.43
N ASN A 179 -30.26 15.36 0.79
CA ASN A 179 -29.59 16.33 1.65
C ASN A 179 -28.06 16.40 1.43
N PHE A 180 -27.54 15.81 0.35
CA PHE A 180 -26.10 15.79 0.06
C PHE A 180 -25.50 17.20 -0.07
N ASP A 181 -26.22 18.15 -0.67
CA ASP A 181 -25.74 19.53 -0.80
C ASP A 181 -25.57 20.21 0.58
N ILE A 182 -26.47 19.93 1.53
CA ILE A 182 -26.38 20.43 2.91
C ILE A 182 -25.15 19.85 3.62
N TYR A 183 -24.86 18.57 3.38
CA TYR A 183 -23.65 17.92 3.87
C TYR A 183 -22.38 18.61 3.33
N ILE A 184 -22.32 18.92 2.03
CA ILE A 184 -21.21 19.66 1.42
C ILE A 184 -21.08 21.07 2.02
N ASP A 185 -22.17 21.80 2.18
CA ASP A 185 -22.15 23.13 2.80
C ASP A 185 -21.65 23.10 4.25
N THR A 186 -21.94 22.02 4.97
CA THR A 186 -21.43 21.81 6.33
C THR A 186 -19.92 21.58 6.31
N LEU A 187 -19.40 20.75 5.40
CA LEU A 187 -17.95 20.56 5.22
C LEU A 187 -17.23 21.88 4.89
N LYS A 188 -17.83 22.73 4.07
CA LYS A 188 -17.29 24.08 3.78
C LYS A 188 -17.19 24.93 5.03
N LYS A 189 -18.23 24.95 5.87
CA LYS A 189 -18.21 25.65 7.17
C LYS A 189 -17.17 25.09 8.14
N MET A 190 -16.85 23.80 8.02
CA MET A 190 -15.78 23.15 8.79
C MET A 190 -14.38 23.43 8.24
N GLY A 191 -14.25 24.17 7.13
CA GLY A 191 -12.96 24.59 6.58
C GLY A 191 -12.37 23.65 5.53
N ILE A 192 -13.16 22.76 4.92
CA ILE A 192 -12.62 21.81 3.92
C ILE A 192 -11.95 22.51 2.73
N GLU A 193 -12.42 23.68 2.32
CA GLU A 193 -11.81 24.46 1.23
C GLU A 193 -10.41 24.95 1.59
N GLU A 194 -10.17 25.31 2.85
CA GLU A 194 -8.85 25.67 3.35
C GLU A 194 -7.91 24.45 3.35
N ALA A 195 -8.39 23.30 3.80
CA ALA A 195 -7.63 22.05 3.76
C ALA A 195 -7.25 21.66 2.31
N ILE A 196 -8.17 21.81 1.35
CA ILE A 196 -7.90 21.59 -0.08
C ILE A 196 -6.83 22.56 -0.59
N ALA A 197 -6.92 23.84 -0.25
CA ALA A 197 -5.92 24.84 -0.67
C ALA A 197 -4.52 24.54 -0.11
N ILE A 198 -4.43 24.10 1.16
CA ILE A 198 -3.17 23.66 1.76
C ILE A 198 -2.58 22.47 1.00
N GLN A 199 -3.39 21.46 0.67
CA GLN A 199 -2.91 20.31 -0.11
C GLN A 199 -2.50 20.72 -1.53
N GLN A 200 -3.26 21.59 -2.19
CA GLN A 200 -2.91 22.08 -3.52
C GLN A 200 -1.55 22.81 -3.53
N LYS A 201 -1.31 23.67 -2.53
CA LYS A 201 -0.01 24.33 -2.36
C LYS A 201 1.13 23.32 -2.20
N ALA A 202 0.94 22.28 -1.39
CA ALA A 202 1.94 21.23 -1.21
C ALA A 202 2.18 20.41 -2.49
N LEU A 203 1.13 20.17 -3.29
CA LEU A 203 1.23 19.52 -4.59
C LEU A 203 2.00 20.39 -5.60
N ASP A 204 1.72 21.69 -5.65
CA ASP A 204 2.41 22.63 -6.51
C ASP A 204 3.91 22.71 -6.17
N GLU A 205 4.26 22.67 -4.89
CA GLU A 205 5.65 22.62 -4.45
C GLU A 205 6.34 21.32 -4.85
N PHE A 206 5.66 20.18 -4.64
CA PHE A 206 6.17 18.87 -5.05
C PHE A 206 6.50 18.84 -6.55
N ASN A 207 5.60 19.35 -7.39
CA ASN A 207 5.76 19.36 -8.85
C ASN A 207 6.87 20.31 -9.36
N ARG A 208 7.42 21.19 -8.51
CA ARG A 208 8.54 22.07 -8.86
C ARG A 208 9.91 21.45 -8.57
N ARG A 209 9.97 20.34 -7.83
CA ARG A 209 11.21 19.63 -7.47
C ARG A 209 11.62 18.66 -8.58
#